data_AF-A0A6G3S3P6-F1
#
_entry.id   AF-A0A6G3S3P6-F1
#
_cell.length_a   1.000
_cell.length_b   1.000
_cell.length_c   1.000
_cell.angle_alpha   90.00
_cell.angle_beta   90.00
_cell.angle_gamma   90.00
#
_symmetry.space_group_name_H-M   'P 1'
#
loop_
_entity.id
_entity.type
_entity.pdbx_description
1 polymer ?
#
loop_
_entity_poly.entity_id
_entity_poly.type
_entity_poly.pdbx_seq_one_letter_code
_entity_poly.pdbx_strand_id
1 'polypeptide(L)' 'MKVAEAVGRALVAAGVGRVFGVVGSGNFHVTNAMVAAGAGFVAARHEGGAATMAD' A
#
# COMPACT_ATOMS: atom_id res chain seq x y z
N MET A 1 -2.82 10.36 15.21
CA MET A 1 -2.91 9.88 13.82
C MET A 1 -1.60 10.21 13.11
N LYS A 2 -0.82 9.22 12.70
CA LYS A 2 0.40 9.45 11.91
C LYS A 2 0.02 9.84 10.47
N VAL A 3 0.85 10.63 9.79
CA VAL A 3 0.62 10.98 8.37
C VAL A 3 0.41 9.73 7.51
N ALA A 4 1.22 8.69 7.71
CA ALA A 4 1.09 7.42 6.99
C ALA A 4 -0.28 6.74 7.19
N GLU A 5 -0.89 6.85 8.38
CA GLU A 5 -2.22 6.30 8.64
C GLU A 5 -3.31 7.11 7.95
N ALA A 6 -3.18 8.43 7.97
CA ALA A 6 -4.11 9.33 7.29
C ALA A 6 -4.10 9.09 5.78
N VAL A 7 -2.90 9.02 5.19
CA VAL A 7 -2.70 8.73 3.76
C VAL A 7 -3.24 7.35 3.40
N GLY A 8 -2.90 6.30 4.17
CA GLY A 8 -3.35 4.95 3.87
C GLY A 8 -4.87 4.81 3.87
N ARG A 9 -5.55 5.38 4.87
CA ARG A 9 -7.02 5.39 4.91
C ARG A 9 -7.63 6.22 3.79
N ALA A 10 -7.06 7.38 3.48
CA ALA A 10 -7.56 8.24 2.41
C ALA A 10 -7.49 7.56 1.03
N LEU A 11 -6.40 6.86 0.73
CA LEU A 11 -6.25 6.13 -0.53
C LEU A 11 -7.30 5.01 -0.67
N VAL A 12 -7.55 4.25 0.39
CA VAL A 12 -8.58 3.19 0.35
C VAL A 12 -9.99 3.77 0.26
N ALA A 13 -10.27 4.85 0.99
CA ALA A 13 -11.54 5.57 0.87
C ALA A 13 -11.76 6.16 -0.54
N ALA A 14 -10.68 6.48 -1.27
CA ALA A 14 -10.72 6.91 -2.67
C ALA A 14 -10.89 5.75 -3.67
N GLY A 15 -10.97 4.50 -3.21
CA GLY A 15 -11.25 3.32 -4.04
C GLY A 15 -10.07 2.39 -4.28
N VAL A 16 -8.90 2.63 -3.68
CA VAL A 16 -7.75 1.70 -3.83
C VAL A 16 -8.04 0.38 -3.11
N GLY A 17 -8.30 -0.67 -3.88
CA GLY A 17 -8.56 -2.03 -3.36
C GLY A 17 -7.36 -2.98 -3.38
N ARG A 18 -6.30 -2.67 -4.14
CA ARG A 18 -5.11 -3.52 -4.30
C ARG A 18 -3.85 -2.67 -4.17
N VAL A 19 -2.86 -3.21 -3.45
CA VAL A 19 -1.55 -2.58 -3.25
C VAL A 19 -0.48 -3.58 -3.66
N PHE A 20 0.35 -3.24 -4.63
CA PHE A 20 1.47 -4.05 -5.07
C PHE A 20 2.76 -3.41 -4.59
N GLY A 21 3.70 -4.18 -4.05
CA GLY A 21 4.91 -3.58 -3.53
C GLY A 21 5.97 -4.53 -3.02
N VAL A 22 7.15 -3.96 -2.78
CA VAL A 22 8.19 -4.51 -1.92
C VAL A 22 8.14 -3.73 -0.61
N VAL A 23 7.87 -4.41 0.51
CA VAL A 23 7.78 -3.74 1.81
C VAL A 23 9.18 -3.44 2.32
N GLY A 24 9.38 -2.19 2.74
CA GLY A 24 10.61 -1.71 3.39
C GLY A 24 10.29 -0.73 4.52
N SER A 25 11.28 -0.39 5.34
CA SER A 25 11.09 0.51 6.49
C SER A 25 10.44 1.85 6.12
N GLY A 26 10.71 2.37 4.92
CA GLY A 26 10.14 3.62 4.42
C GLY A 26 8.66 3.59 4.07
N ASN A 27 8.09 2.41 3.75
CA ASN A 27 6.69 2.27 3.34
C ASN A 27 5.85 1.41 4.30
N PHE A 28 6.46 0.75 5.28
CA PHE A 28 5.80 -0.19 6.18
C PHE A 28 4.53 0.36 6.83
N HIS A 29 4.58 1.59 7.36
CA HIS A 29 3.44 2.19 8.06
C HIS A 29 2.26 2.52 7.14
N VAL A 30 2.51 3.02 5.92
CA VAL A 30 1.43 3.35 4.98
C VAL A 30 0.83 2.08 4.37
N THR A 31 1.66 1.09 4.04
CA THR A 31 1.19 -0.22 3.55
C THR A 31 0.29 -0.91 4.57
N ASN A 32 0.70 -0.95 5.85
CA ASN A 32 -0.14 -1.51 6.91
C ASN A 32 -1.44 -0.72 7.11
N ALA A 33 -1.40 0.62 7.00
CA ALA A 33 -2.60 1.44 7.10
C ALA A 33 -3.60 1.15 5.97
N MET A 34 -3.13 0.91 4.75
CA MET A 34 -3.99 0.53 3.63
C MET A 34 -4.57 -0.87 3.81
N VAL A 35 -3.77 -1.84 4.27
CA VAL A 35 -4.24 -3.20 4.57
C VAL A 35 -5.30 -3.18 5.68
N ALA A 36 -5.05 -2.43 6.77
CA ALA A 36 -6.00 -2.27 7.85
C ALA A 36 -7.31 -1.57 7.41
N ALA A 37 -7.24 -0.71 6.39
CA ALA A 37 -8.41 -0.06 5.80
C ALA A 37 -9.17 -0.95 4.79
N GLY A 38 -8.64 -2.13 4.45
CA GLY A 38 -9.30 -3.14 3.62
C GLY A 38 -8.66 -3.41 2.26
N ALA A 39 -7.54 -2.76 1.92
CA ALA A 39 -6.85 -3.05 0.67
C ALA A 39 -6.09 -4.39 0.73
N GLY A 40 -6.14 -5.16 -0.35
CA GLY A 40 -5.36 -6.39 -0.47
C GLY A 40 -3.91 -6.10 -0.89
N PHE A 41 -2.93 -6.55 -0.12
CA PHE A 41 -1.51 -6.42 -0.48
C PHE A 41 -1.01 -7.61 -1.32
N VAL A 42 -0.19 -7.33 -2.34
CA VAL A 42 0.54 -8.30 -3.15
C VAL A 42 2.03 -8.00 -3.07
N ALA A 43 2.77 -8.94 -2.48
CA ALA A 43 4.21 -8.86 -2.44
C ALA A 43 4.81 -9.13 -3.82
N ALA A 44 5.71 -8.25 -4.27
CA ALA A 44 6.55 -8.46 -5.44
C ALA A 44 7.98 -8.83 -5.02
N ARG A 45 8.74 -9.45 -5.93
CA ARG A 45 10.17 -9.74 -5.74
C ARG A 45 11.06 -8.50 -5.87
N HIS A 46 10.64 -7.55 -6.70
CA HIS A 46 11.35 -6.29 -6.96
C HIS A 46 10.33 -5.20 -7.31
N GLU A 47 10.74 -3.95 -7.13
CA GLU A 47 9.91 -2.76 -7.27
C GLU A 47 9.37 -2.60 -8.69
N GLY A 48 10.19 -2.94 -9.71
CA GLY A 48 9.74 -2.92 -11.10
C GLY A 48 8.54 -3.83 -11.36
N GLY A 49 8.51 -5.02 -10.75
CA GLY A 49 7.39 -5.95 -10.90
C GLY A 49 6.15 -5.48 -10.14
N ALA A 50 6.34 -4.81 -9.00
CA ALA A 50 5.23 -4.16 -8.30
C ALA A 50 4.60 -3.05 -9.15
N ALA A 51 5.42 -2.22 -9.80
CA ALA A 51 4.94 -1.16 -10.68
C ALA A 51 4.17 -1.71 -11.88
N THR A 52 4.69 -2.75 -12.56
CA THR A 52 3.99 -3.38 -13.70
C THR A 52 2.68 -4.06 -13.30
N MET A 53 2.55 -4.60 -12.09
CA MET A 53 1.27 -5.15 -11.62
C MET A 53 0.24 -4.06 -11.26
N ALA A 54 0.69 -2.83 -11.02
CA ALA A 54 -0.15 -1.71 -10.61
C ALA A 54 -0.63 -0.83 -11.79
N ASP A 55 0.03 -0.94 -12.95
CA ASP A 55 -0.41 -0.35 -14.24
C ASP A 55 -1.68 -1.04 -14.75
#